data_AF-A0A6N3AFX7-F1
#
_entry.id   AF-A0A6N3AFX7-F1
#
_cell.length_a   1.000
_cell.length_b   1.000
_cell.length_c   1.000
_cell.angle_alpha   90.00
_cell.angle_beta   90.00
_cell.angle_gamma   90.00
#
_symmetry.space_group_name_H-M   'P 1'
#
loop_
_entity.id
_entity.type
_entity.pdbx_description
1 polymer ?
#
loop_
_entity_poly.entity_id
_entity_poly.type
_entity_poly.pdbx_seq_one_letter_code
_entity_poly.pdbx_strand_id
1 'polypeptide(L)'
;MDGLQHHPWRKILLSDIRDIAIPVDEESAEWEALDAAVATIGTVSHSQINMDDVRHNALILLGKTKDLRVLAHLLRTLQHGKKPQDVTLALLLFADYCEHFWHSAAPQARAKSRLLKQILIRFGQAQEAFNLSSTAIERELALDCLRRIREALAEHQESIESIDQLYAGYSKKEENQAGEVVSSTRREDAVQIARAPAEYLASEAKVPAVAPTPGVAINTASEIEWKRTLLKVAEILCERIPQDPIGFRLRRHAIFASLTEPLNREGKTDLAPFPADRESDIKAGITHASVGEWIQVENILTSTPFWLEGHFISARIALQQNYSAVACAIKDELLALLQRLPMLRNFRYSDDSAFMSDEMKAWLDGRGSGASTFNAADESSSVLQCFSEQGLEAALALLNEKPIDNDLRGHYHQLKCSVQLLAEAGYKTLAVRQAESLWSACKTLTLEQWEPSFFEDLSALQNTK
;
A
#
# COMPACT_ATOMS: atom_id res chain seq x y z
N MET A 1 12.81 -13.70 -0.15
CA MET A 1 13.93 -14.63 0.08
C MET A 1 14.78 -14.82 -1.18
N ASP A 2 14.18 -15.14 -2.35
CA ASP A 2 14.95 -15.48 -3.57
C ASP A 2 15.87 -14.38 -4.13
N GLY A 3 15.48 -13.11 -4.08
CA GLY A 3 16.27 -12.02 -4.68
C GLY A 3 17.60 -11.71 -3.98
N LEU A 4 17.67 -11.87 -2.64
CA LEU A 4 18.91 -11.68 -1.87
C LEU A 4 19.79 -12.93 -1.90
N GLN A 5 19.19 -14.13 -1.91
CA GLN A 5 19.95 -15.37 -1.99
C GLN A 5 20.65 -15.52 -3.36
N HIS A 6 20.06 -15.02 -4.45
CA HIS A 6 20.67 -15.03 -5.78
C HIS A 6 21.38 -13.72 -6.15
N HIS A 7 21.73 -12.89 -5.16
CA HIS A 7 22.32 -11.58 -5.43
C HIS A 7 23.65 -11.73 -6.21
N PRO A 8 23.89 -10.96 -7.29
CA PRO A 8 25.06 -11.11 -8.15
C PRO A 8 26.38 -10.97 -7.39
N TRP A 9 26.39 -10.17 -6.31
CA TRP A 9 27.60 -9.99 -5.50
C TRP A 9 27.96 -11.22 -4.67
N ARG A 10 26.98 -12.04 -4.26
CA ARG A 10 27.26 -13.34 -3.60
C ARG A 10 27.97 -14.28 -4.54
N LYS A 11 27.56 -14.32 -5.82
CA LYS A 11 28.20 -15.13 -6.85
C LYS A 11 29.67 -14.74 -7.09
N ILE A 12 29.97 -13.44 -7.05
CA ILE A 12 31.34 -12.94 -7.17
C ILE A 12 32.13 -13.24 -5.89
N LEU A 13 31.54 -13.03 -4.72
CA LEU A 13 32.20 -13.32 -3.44
C LEU A 13 32.56 -14.81 -3.32
N LEU A 14 31.66 -15.71 -3.72
CA LEU A 14 31.83 -17.16 -3.65
C LEU A 14 32.53 -17.75 -4.89
N SER A 15 33.03 -16.92 -5.81
CA SER A 15 33.74 -17.43 -6.98
C SER A 15 35.04 -18.13 -6.58
N ASP A 16 35.34 -19.25 -7.25
CA ASP A 16 36.59 -19.97 -7.07
C ASP A 16 37.79 -19.11 -7.47
N ILE A 17 38.77 -19.01 -6.58
CA ILE A 17 40.06 -18.35 -6.82
C ILE A 17 41.16 -19.38 -6.55
N ARG A 18 42.22 -19.35 -7.38
CA ARG A 18 43.31 -20.33 -7.31
C ARG A 18 44.01 -20.41 -5.95
N ASP A 19 44.13 -19.27 -5.27
CA ASP A 19 44.68 -19.19 -3.93
C ASP A 19 43.93 -18.12 -3.12
N ILE A 20 43.29 -18.58 -2.05
CA ILE A 20 42.42 -17.80 -1.16
C ILE A 20 43.28 -16.98 -0.18
N ALA A 21 44.51 -17.41 0.10
CA ALA A 21 45.42 -16.78 1.06
C ALA A 21 46.20 -15.60 0.48
N ILE A 22 46.11 -15.33 -0.83
CA ILE A 22 46.80 -14.22 -1.49
C ILE A 22 46.30 -12.88 -0.91
N PRO A 23 47.18 -12.07 -0.30
CA PRO A 23 46.83 -10.73 0.14
C PRO A 23 46.53 -9.83 -1.06
N VAL A 24 45.73 -8.78 -0.87
CA VAL A 24 45.52 -7.78 -1.93
C VAL A 24 46.85 -7.12 -2.31
N ASP A 25 47.03 -6.89 -3.62
CA ASP A 25 48.18 -6.16 -4.14
C ASP A 25 48.05 -4.68 -3.78
N GLU A 26 48.87 -4.22 -2.83
CA GLU A 26 48.83 -2.85 -2.31
C GLU A 26 49.29 -1.82 -3.36
N GLU A 27 50.03 -2.24 -4.39
CA GLU A 27 50.48 -1.38 -5.49
C GLU A 27 49.45 -1.34 -6.64
N SER A 28 48.36 -2.11 -6.56
CA SER A 28 47.32 -2.07 -7.58
C SER A 28 46.53 -0.76 -7.55
N ALA A 29 46.35 -0.17 -8.74
CA ALA A 29 45.57 1.06 -8.90
C ALA A 29 44.13 0.90 -8.40
N GLU A 30 43.55 -0.30 -8.53
CA GLU A 30 42.21 -0.59 -8.04
C GLU A 30 42.12 -0.58 -6.50
N TRP A 31 43.17 -1.03 -5.80
CA TRP A 31 43.25 -1.00 -4.34
C TRP A 31 43.46 0.42 -3.82
N GLU A 32 44.39 1.18 -4.39
CA GLU A 32 44.63 2.57 -4.00
C GLU A 32 43.37 3.43 -4.15
N ALA A 33 42.66 3.28 -5.28
CA ALA A 33 41.42 3.98 -5.53
C ALA A 33 40.32 3.60 -4.52
N LEU A 34 40.22 2.31 -4.17
CA LEU A 34 39.26 1.82 -3.17
C LEU A 34 39.57 2.36 -1.77
N ASP A 35 40.82 2.27 -1.33
CA ASP A 35 41.23 2.71 0.02
C ASP A 35 41.08 4.23 0.17
N ALA A 36 41.48 5.01 -0.84
CA ALA A 36 41.32 6.47 -0.86
C ALA A 36 39.84 6.90 -0.86
N ALA A 37 39.00 6.23 -1.65
CA ALA A 37 37.56 6.50 -1.68
C ALA A 37 36.90 6.14 -0.33
N VAL A 38 37.33 5.06 0.31
CA VAL A 38 36.77 4.67 1.60
C VAL A 38 37.28 5.54 2.75
N ALA A 39 38.50 6.06 2.67
CA ALA A 39 39.02 7.05 3.62
C ALA A 39 38.23 8.37 3.58
N THR A 40 37.69 8.74 2.42
CA THR A 40 36.86 9.93 2.24
C THR A 40 35.38 9.71 2.64
N ILE A 41 34.94 8.48 2.92
CA ILE A 41 33.62 8.21 3.51
C ILE A 41 33.55 8.75 4.94
N GLY A 42 32.74 9.79 5.13
CA GLY A 42 32.54 10.47 6.42
C GLY A 42 33.24 11.83 6.54
N THR A 43 33.88 12.33 5.46
CA THR A 43 34.45 13.69 5.40
C THR A 43 33.55 14.65 4.61
N VAL A 44 33.86 15.95 4.60
CA VAL A 44 33.08 16.98 3.89
C VAL A 44 33.02 16.73 2.38
N SER A 45 34.01 16.03 1.82
CA SER A 45 34.07 15.66 0.39
C SER A 45 33.25 14.42 0.04
N HIS A 46 32.50 13.85 0.99
CA HIS A 46 31.75 12.61 0.78
C HIS A 46 30.76 12.68 -0.40
N SER A 47 30.17 13.85 -0.67
CA SER A 47 29.22 14.05 -1.78
C SER A 47 29.84 13.98 -3.18
N GLN A 48 31.17 13.96 -3.29
CA GLN A 48 31.90 13.91 -4.57
C GLN A 48 32.25 12.48 -5.01
N ILE A 49 31.99 11.48 -4.15
CA ILE A 49 32.37 10.09 -4.40
C ILE A 49 31.21 9.36 -5.09
N ASN A 50 31.49 8.74 -6.23
CA ASN A 50 30.53 7.81 -6.83
C ASN A 50 30.55 6.47 -6.09
N MET A 51 29.54 6.22 -5.27
CA MET A 51 29.46 5.02 -4.42
C MET A 51 29.43 3.73 -5.25
N ASP A 52 28.85 3.77 -6.44
CA ASP A 52 28.68 2.59 -7.28
C ASP A 52 30.00 2.16 -7.93
N ASP A 53 30.87 3.13 -8.28
CA ASP A 53 32.23 2.84 -8.76
C ASP A 53 33.09 2.20 -7.67
N VAL A 54 32.97 2.69 -6.42
CA VAL A 54 33.69 2.13 -5.27
C VAL A 54 33.27 0.67 -5.01
N ARG A 55 31.96 0.40 -5.06
CA ARG A 55 31.41 -0.97 -4.92
C ARG A 55 31.86 -1.87 -6.06
N HIS A 56 31.84 -1.37 -7.28
CA HIS A 56 32.28 -2.12 -8.46
C HIS A 56 33.76 -2.51 -8.36
N ASN A 57 34.64 -1.57 -7.99
CA ASN A 57 36.06 -1.83 -7.82
C ASN A 57 36.34 -2.86 -6.72
N ALA A 58 35.61 -2.77 -5.59
CA ALA A 58 35.72 -3.78 -4.53
C ALA A 58 35.30 -5.18 -4.99
N LEU A 59 34.26 -5.30 -5.83
CA LEU A 59 33.83 -6.59 -6.39
C LEU A 59 34.84 -7.16 -7.39
N ILE A 60 35.46 -6.32 -8.23
CA ILE A 60 36.56 -6.75 -9.12
C ILE A 60 37.71 -7.34 -8.30
N LEU A 61 38.11 -6.64 -7.23
CA LEU A 61 39.17 -7.11 -6.34
C LEU A 61 38.79 -8.41 -5.62
N LEU A 62 37.53 -8.55 -5.17
CA LEU A 62 37.03 -9.80 -4.57
C LEU A 62 36.99 -10.98 -5.54
N GLY A 63 37.01 -10.73 -6.85
CA GLY A 63 37.20 -11.76 -7.88
C GLY A 63 38.67 -12.19 -8.07
N LYS A 64 39.64 -11.40 -7.57
CA LYS A 64 41.08 -11.66 -7.68
C LYS A 64 41.71 -12.13 -6.35
N THR A 65 41.24 -11.62 -5.22
CA THR A 65 41.70 -11.95 -3.87
C THR A 65 40.51 -12.10 -2.92
N LYS A 66 40.65 -12.90 -1.86
CA LYS A 66 39.68 -12.97 -0.76
C LYS A 66 40.16 -12.24 0.48
N ASP A 67 41.10 -11.29 0.38
CA ASP A 67 41.58 -10.50 1.52
C ASP A 67 40.41 -9.79 2.24
N LEU A 68 40.29 -10.02 3.56
CA LEU A 68 39.23 -9.44 4.39
C LEU A 68 39.21 -7.91 4.34
N ARG A 69 40.34 -7.26 4.07
CA ARG A 69 40.38 -5.79 3.95
C ARG A 69 39.47 -5.30 2.83
N VAL A 70 39.52 -5.94 1.65
CA VAL A 70 38.66 -5.59 0.51
C VAL A 70 37.19 -5.76 0.87
N LEU A 71 36.85 -6.87 1.55
CA LEU A 71 35.49 -7.08 2.04
C LEU A 71 35.10 -6.01 3.06
N ALA A 72 35.96 -5.67 4.02
CA ALA A 72 35.69 -4.65 5.03
C ALA A 72 35.39 -3.27 4.40
N HIS A 73 36.08 -2.93 3.31
CA HIS A 73 35.80 -1.73 2.51
C HIS A 73 34.43 -1.81 1.82
N LEU A 74 34.11 -2.93 1.17
CA LEU A 74 32.80 -3.15 0.57
C LEU A 74 31.68 -3.05 1.62
N LEU A 75 31.81 -3.74 2.76
CA LEU A 75 30.84 -3.69 3.84
C LEU A 75 30.66 -2.26 4.38
N ARG A 76 31.74 -1.48 4.50
CA ARG A 76 31.65 -0.08 4.92
C ARG A 76 30.80 0.75 3.96
N THR A 77 30.85 0.47 2.66
CA THR A 77 30.02 1.18 1.67
C THR A 77 28.52 0.91 1.84
N LEU A 78 28.17 -0.29 2.30
CA LEU A 78 26.78 -0.70 2.53
C LEU A 78 26.28 -0.24 3.90
N GLN A 79 27.13 -0.31 4.92
CA GLN A 79 26.82 0.15 6.28
C GLN A 79 26.60 1.67 6.35
N HIS A 80 27.26 2.46 5.48
CA HIS A 80 27.13 3.92 5.48
C HIS A 80 25.75 4.42 5.04
N GLY A 81 25.13 3.73 4.06
CA GLY A 81 23.82 4.13 3.52
C GLY A 81 22.67 4.03 4.53
N LYS A 82 22.87 3.30 5.65
CA LYS A 82 21.89 3.05 6.72
C LYS A 82 20.51 2.52 6.23
N LYS A 83 20.43 2.06 4.98
CA LYS A 83 19.24 1.41 4.43
C LYS A 83 19.17 -0.03 4.94
N PRO A 84 18.00 -0.54 5.32
CA PRO A 84 17.88 -1.89 5.88
C PRO A 84 18.28 -2.97 4.87
N GLN A 85 18.02 -2.75 3.57
CA GLN A 85 18.43 -3.64 2.49
C GLN A 85 19.96 -3.74 2.38
N ASP A 86 20.67 -2.61 2.42
CA ASP A 86 22.13 -2.57 2.33
C ASP A 86 22.78 -3.23 3.56
N VAL A 87 22.22 -3.01 4.75
CA VAL A 87 22.69 -3.63 6.00
C VAL A 87 22.45 -5.15 5.99
N THR A 88 21.28 -5.59 5.50
CA THR A 88 20.96 -7.03 5.38
C THR A 88 21.87 -7.71 4.35
N LEU A 89 22.12 -7.07 3.21
CA LEU A 89 23.06 -7.56 2.21
C LEU A 89 24.50 -7.61 2.77
N ALA A 90 24.92 -6.60 3.53
CA ALA A 90 26.22 -6.58 4.18
C ALA A 90 26.37 -7.72 5.20
N LEU A 91 25.35 -7.99 6.02
CA LEU A 91 25.34 -9.12 6.95
C LEU A 91 25.39 -10.46 6.22
N LEU A 92 24.66 -10.60 5.11
CA LEU A 92 24.64 -11.81 4.30
C LEU A 92 26.00 -12.09 3.65
N LEU A 93 26.60 -11.08 3.01
CA LEU A 93 27.95 -11.21 2.42
C LEU A 93 29.01 -11.50 3.48
N PHE A 94 28.87 -10.92 4.67
CA PHE A 94 29.80 -11.17 5.76
C PHE A 94 29.64 -12.59 6.34
N ALA A 95 28.41 -13.08 6.49
CA ALA A 95 28.13 -14.46 6.91
C ALA A 95 28.73 -15.47 5.93
N ASP A 96 28.45 -15.32 4.63
CA ASP A 96 29.01 -16.19 3.59
C ASP A 96 30.55 -16.16 3.58
N TYR A 97 31.16 -14.98 3.75
CA TYR A 97 32.61 -14.89 3.84
C TYR A 97 33.15 -15.62 5.08
N CYS A 98 32.47 -15.48 6.22
CA CYS A 98 32.91 -16.13 7.46
C CYS A 98 32.89 -17.65 7.32
N GLU A 99 31.85 -18.21 6.71
CA GLU A 99 31.69 -19.65 6.50
C GLU A 99 32.72 -20.24 5.54
N HIS A 100 33.07 -19.52 4.46
CA HIS A 100 33.88 -20.08 3.37
C HIS A 100 35.35 -19.68 3.42
N PHE A 101 35.69 -18.48 3.91
CA PHE A 101 37.01 -17.89 3.69
C PHE A 101 37.71 -17.41 4.97
N TRP A 102 37.01 -17.32 6.11
CA TRP A 102 37.60 -16.78 7.35
C TRP A 102 38.91 -17.44 7.78
N HIS A 103 39.00 -18.76 7.67
CA HIS A 103 40.19 -19.51 8.08
C HIS A 103 41.40 -19.23 7.16
N SER A 104 41.18 -19.32 5.84
CA SER A 104 42.24 -19.41 4.85
C SER A 104 42.63 -18.07 4.23
N ALA A 105 41.77 -17.06 4.29
CA ALA A 105 42.02 -15.79 3.61
C ALA A 105 43.06 -14.90 4.33
N ALA A 106 43.70 -13.99 3.60
CA ALA A 106 44.44 -12.88 4.21
C ALA A 106 43.48 -11.91 4.93
N PRO A 107 43.93 -11.11 5.92
CA PRO A 107 45.29 -10.97 6.46
C PRO A 107 45.57 -11.89 7.67
N GLN A 108 46.71 -11.72 8.34
CA GLN A 108 47.07 -12.49 9.55
C GLN A 108 46.04 -12.30 10.69
N ALA A 109 45.94 -13.30 11.57
CA ALA A 109 44.94 -13.37 12.65
C ALA A 109 44.76 -12.05 13.44
N ARG A 110 45.86 -11.41 13.88
CA ARG A 110 45.79 -10.14 14.64
C ARG A 110 45.12 -9.00 13.86
N ALA A 111 45.35 -8.92 12.55
CA ALA A 111 44.71 -7.91 11.70
C ALA A 111 43.24 -8.25 11.45
N LYS A 112 42.92 -9.55 11.29
CA LYS A 112 41.52 -10.03 11.19
C LYS A 112 40.70 -9.67 12.42
N SER A 113 41.19 -9.94 13.64
CA SER A 113 40.42 -9.61 14.86
C SER A 113 40.20 -8.10 15.01
N ARG A 114 41.15 -7.26 14.55
CA ARG A 114 40.98 -5.81 14.54
C ARG A 114 39.91 -5.37 13.53
N LEU A 115 39.93 -5.92 12.32
CA LEU A 115 38.95 -5.64 11.28
C LEU A 115 37.55 -6.12 11.69
N LEU A 116 37.44 -7.30 12.30
CA LEU A 116 36.21 -7.83 12.87
C LEU A 116 35.58 -6.84 13.84
N LYS A 117 36.35 -6.37 14.83
CA LYS A 117 35.87 -5.37 15.80
C LYS A 117 35.35 -4.11 15.10
N GLN A 118 36.03 -3.62 14.08
CA GLN A 118 35.59 -2.45 13.31
C GLN A 118 34.29 -2.71 12.54
N ILE A 119 34.16 -3.88 11.90
CA ILE A 119 32.96 -4.30 11.18
C ILE A 119 31.77 -4.39 12.13
N LEU A 120 31.95 -5.04 13.29
CA LEU A 120 30.89 -5.21 14.30
C LEU A 120 30.45 -3.87 14.93
N ILE A 121 31.39 -2.98 15.28
CA ILE A 121 31.06 -1.64 15.78
C ILE A 121 30.19 -0.87 14.78
N ARG A 122 30.49 -0.97 13.47
CA ARG A 122 29.70 -0.29 12.43
C ARG A 122 28.33 -0.90 12.21
N PHE A 123 28.18 -2.22 12.34
CA PHE A 123 26.86 -2.84 12.40
C PHE A 123 26.07 -2.32 13.60
N GLY A 124 26.72 -2.14 14.76
CA GLY A 124 26.11 -1.50 15.92
C GLY A 124 25.66 -0.05 15.68
N GLN A 125 26.45 0.74 14.92
CA GLN A 125 26.07 2.11 14.55
C GLN A 125 24.89 2.17 13.57
N ALA A 126 24.72 1.14 12.74
CA ALA A 126 23.59 1.02 11.81
C ALA A 126 22.35 0.42 12.49
N GLN A 127 22.49 -0.18 13.68
CA GLN A 127 21.44 -0.93 14.38
C GLN A 127 20.18 -0.10 14.66
N GLU A 128 20.31 1.13 15.16
CA GLU A 128 19.12 1.96 15.45
C GLU A 128 18.34 2.29 14.18
N ALA A 129 19.03 2.75 13.12
CA ALA A 129 18.42 3.04 11.84
C ALA A 129 17.82 1.78 11.18
N PHE A 130 18.51 0.65 11.31
CA PHE A 130 18.02 -0.65 10.87
C PHE A 130 16.75 -1.05 11.64
N ASN A 131 16.73 -0.97 12.96
CA ASN A 131 15.59 -1.34 13.78
C ASN A 131 14.37 -0.47 13.48
N LEU A 132 14.58 0.82 13.20
CA LEU A 132 13.50 1.73 12.81
C LEU A 132 12.88 1.33 11.47
N SER A 133 13.71 1.04 10.46
CA SER A 133 13.29 0.92 9.05
C SER A 133 13.15 -0.50 8.47
N SER A 134 13.68 -1.54 9.14
CA SER A 134 13.68 -2.93 8.65
C SER A 134 12.33 -3.64 8.78
N THR A 135 12.00 -4.42 7.75
CA THR A 135 10.87 -5.35 7.72
C THR A 135 11.13 -6.58 8.62
N ALA A 136 10.07 -7.34 8.93
CA ALA A 136 10.21 -8.59 9.70
C ALA A 136 11.13 -9.61 9.00
N ILE A 137 11.02 -9.73 7.67
CA ILE A 137 11.83 -10.65 6.86
C ILE A 137 13.31 -10.22 6.86
N GLU A 138 13.59 -8.93 6.69
CA GLU A 138 14.97 -8.42 6.75
C GLU A 138 15.59 -8.60 8.13
N ARG A 139 14.79 -8.45 9.20
CA ARG A 139 15.25 -8.68 10.58
C ARG A 139 15.52 -10.16 10.84
N GLU A 140 14.62 -11.05 10.43
CA GLU A 140 14.84 -12.50 10.53
C GLU A 140 16.10 -12.92 9.78
N LEU A 141 16.29 -12.42 8.55
CA LEU A 141 17.51 -12.63 7.77
C LEU A 141 18.75 -12.07 8.46
N ALA A 142 18.69 -10.87 9.04
CA ALA A 142 19.80 -10.27 9.77
C ALA A 142 20.18 -11.09 11.01
N LEU A 143 19.18 -11.55 11.78
CA LEU A 143 19.39 -12.40 12.96
C LEU A 143 19.96 -13.78 12.56
N ASP A 144 19.46 -14.37 11.47
CA ASP A 144 20.00 -15.61 10.93
C ASP A 144 21.44 -15.45 10.46
N CYS A 145 21.78 -14.37 9.76
CA CYS A 145 23.15 -14.06 9.37
C CYS A 145 24.05 -13.86 10.60
N LEU A 146 23.59 -13.14 11.64
CA LEU A 146 24.36 -12.97 12.88
C LEU A 146 24.59 -14.31 13.60
N ARG A 147 23.62 -15.22 13.57
CA ARG A 147 23.78 -16.59 14.10
C ARG A 147 24.82 -17.37 13.31
N ARG A 148 24.75 -17.35 11.98
CA ARG A 148 25.74 -17.98 11.08
C ARG A 148 27.15 -17.43 11.31
N ILE A 149 27.29 -16.10 11.42
CA ILE A 149 28.57 -15.43 11.75
C ILE A 149 29.07 -15.91 13.12
N ARG A 150 28.20 -15.96 14.13
CA ARG A 150 28.56 -16.45 15.47
C ARG A 150 29.08 -17.89 15.41
N GLU A 151 28.39 -18.78 14.71
CA GLU A 151 28.76 -20.19 14.58
C GLU A 151 30.10 -20.35 13.86
N ALA A 152 30.30 -19.68 12.72
CA ALA A 152 31.54 -19.71 11.96
C ALA A 152 32.74 -19.15 12.75
N LEU A 153 32.52 -18.20 13.67
CA LEU A 153 33.56 -17.59 14.49
C LEU A 153 33.72 -18.23 15.88
N ALA A 154 32.78 -19.08 16.30
CA ALA A 154 32.79 -19.72 17.62
C ALA A 154 34.00 -20.64 17.82
N GLU A 155 34.45 -21.30 16.75
CA GLU A 155 35.66 -22.14 16.73
C GLU A 155 36.94 -21.36 17.05
N HIS A 156 36.90 -20.03 16.97
CA HIS A 156 38.07 -19.15 17.10
C HIS A 156 38.02 -18.23 18.33
N GLN A 157 36.97 -18.33 19.16
CA GLN A 157 36.78 -17.52 20.37
C GLN A 157 36.85 -15.99 20.14
N GLU A 158 36.68 -15.52 18.91
CA GLU A 158 36.78 -14.08 18.61
C GLU A 158 35.44 -13.36 18.75
N SER A 159 35.39 -12.39 19.66
CA SER A 159 34.32 -11.36 19.74
C SER A 159 32.88 -11.89 19.83
N ILE A 160 32.67 -13.10 20.37
CA ILE A 160 31.34 -13.72 20.56
C ILE A 160 30.40 -12.79 21.36
N GLU A 161 30.90 -12.16 22.43
CA GLU A 161 30.11 -11.23 23.24
C GLU A 161 29.62 -10.01 22.43
N SER A 162 30.44 -9.49 21.52
CA SER A 162 30.05 -8.36 20.67
C SER A 162 28.99 -8.76 19.64
N ILE A 163 29.05 -9.99 19.13
CA ILE A 163 28.05 -10.54 18.20
C ILE A 163 26.72 -10.77 18.95
N ASP A 164 26.79 -11.24 20.20
CA ASP A 164 25.60 -11.45 21.04
C ASP A 164 24.93 -10.12 21.42
N GLN A 165 25.72 -9.09 21.68
CA GLN A 165 25.21 -7.73 21.89
C GLN A 165 24.52 -7.19 20.64
N LEU A 166 25.07 -7.44 19.44
CA LEU A 166 24.41 -7.09 18.18
C LEU A 166 23.14 -7.92 17.97
N TYR A 167 23.17 -9.21 18.25
CA TYR A 167 21.99 -10.08 18.13
C TYR A 167 20.84 -9.57 19.00
N ALA A 168 21.10 -9.33 20.29
CA ALA A 168 20.14 -8.73 21.22
C ALA A 168 19.71 -7.32 20.75
N GLY A 169 20.63 -6.58 20.17
CA GLY A 169 20.38 -5.26 19.62
C GLY A 169 19.40 -5.25 18.45
N TYR A 170 19.54 -6.20 17.53
CA TYR A 170 18.70 -6.37 16.34
C TYR A 170 17.36 -7.07 16.67
N SER A 171 17.26 -7.80 17.79
CA SER A 171 16.03 -8.47 18.23
C SER A 171 15.07 -7.58 19.03
N LYS A 172 15.53 -6.48 19.65
CA LYS A 172 14.77 -5.62 20.58
C LYS A 172 13.37 -5.12 20.13
N LYS A 173 13.05 -5.11 18.84
CA LYS A 173 11.70 -4.71 18.37
C LYS A 173 10.63 -5.76 18.70
N GLU A 174 11.01 -7.02 18.91
CA GLU A 174 10.10 -8.10 19.31
C GLU A 174 9.66 -7.98 20.78
N GLU A 175 10.56 -7.56 21.68
CA GLU A 175 10.24 -7.43 23.11
C GLU A 175 9.33 -6.23 23.43
N ASN A 176 9.44 -5.11 22.72
CA ASN A 176 8.50 -4.00 22.92
C ASN A 176 7.08 -4.32 22.40
N GLN A 177 6.95 -5.20 21.39
CA GLN A 177 5.65 -5.69 20.93
C GLN A 177 5.07 -6.79 21.84
N ALA A 178 5.92 -7.59 22.51
CA ALA A 178 5.48 -8.60 23.48
C ALA A 178 5.22 -8.02 24.89
N GLY A 179 5.92 -6.94 25.27
CA GLY A 179 5.84 -6.31 26.59
C GLY A 179 4.67 -5.33 26.77
N GLU A 180 4.26 -4.60 25.71
CA GLU A 180 3.16 -3.62 25.81
C GLU A 180 1.76 -4.24 25.98
N VAL A 181 1.61 -5.55 25.73
CA VAL A 181 0.34 -6.28 25.97
C VAL A 181 0.17 -6.66 27.45
N VAL A 182 1.22 -6.59 28.28
CA VAL A 182 1.17 -7.03 29.69
C VAL A 182 1.34 -5.89 30.71
N SER A 183 1.88 -4.73 30.31
CA SER A 183 2.20 -3.63 31.25
C SER A 183 1.24 -2.43 31.25
N SER A 184 0.09 -2.50 30.57
CA SER A 184 -0.93 -1.42 30.55
C SER A 184 -2.16 -1.65 31.45
N THR A 185 -2.12 -2.63 32.37
CA THR A 185 -3.21 -2.85 33.37
C THR A 185 -2.79 -2.70 34.84
N ARG A 186 -1.67 -2.05 35.15
CA ARG A 186 -1.34 -1.82 36.57
C ARG A 186 -0.54 -0.56 36.85
N ARG A 187 -1.25 0.57 36.86
CA ARG A 187 -1.11 1.66 37.83
C ARG A 187 -1.99 2.81 37.39
N GLU A 188 -3.20 2.84 37.94
CA GLU A 188 -3.82 4.04 38.50
C GLU A 188 -5.12 3.61 39.21
N ASP A 189 -5.39 4.29 40.33
CA ASP A 189 -6.61 4.30 41.13
C ASP A 189 -6.87 3.21 42.18
N ALA A 190 -6.30 3.48 43.36
CA ALA A 190 -6.96 3.22 44.62
C ALA A 190 -8.00 4.32 44.91
N VAL A 191 -9.27 4.09 44.57
CA VAL A 191 -10.42 4.68 45.29
C VAL A 191 -11.55 3.64 45.33
N GLN A 192 -11.98 3.34 46.56
CA GLN A 192 -13.08 2.45 46.90
C GLN A 192 -14.43 3.09 46.58
N ILE A 193 -15.30 2.43 45.80
CA ILE A 193 -16.77 2.48 45.97
C ILE A 193 -17.36 1.10 45.65
N ALA A 194 -18.20 0.62 46.56
CA ALA A 194 -18.85 -0.69 46.56
C ALA A 194 -20.02 -0.82 45.57
N ARG A 195 -20.16 -2.00 44.92
CA ARG A 195 -21.42 -2.80 44.89
C ARG A 195 -21.25 -4.19 44.25
N ALA A 196 -22.16 -5.06 44.67
CA ALA A 196 -22.27 -6.52 44.60
C ALA A 196 -22.30 -7.18 43.19
N PRO A 197 -22.19 -8.53 43.11
CA PRO A 197 -21.80 -9.27 41.92
C PRO A 197 -22.99 -9.69 41.04
N ALA A 198 -22.78 -9.70 39.73
CA ALA A 198 -23.64 -10.40 38.78
C ALA A 198 -22.76 -11.34 37.95
N GLU A 199 -22.86 -12.63 38.27
CA GLU A 199 -22.45 -13.73 37.41
C GLU A 199 -23.18 -13.61 36.07
N TYR A 200 -22.45 -13.57 34.95
CA TYR A 200 -22.98 -14.08 33.69
C TYR A 200 -21.88 -14.80 32.91
N LEU A 201 -22.12 -16.10 32.84
CA LEU A 201 -21.58 -17.16 32.02
C LEU A 201 -20.89 -16.72 30.71
N ALA A 202 -19.70 -17.30 30.53
CA ALA A 202 -18.98 -17.39 29.28
C ALA A 202 -19.88 -17.92 28.15
N SER A 203 -19.87 -17.21 27.02
CA SER A 203 -20.17 -17.81 25.71
C SER A 203 -18.99 -17.54 24.81
N GLU A 204 -18.25 -18.61 24.57
CA GLU A 204 -17.08 -18.70 23.71
C GLU A 204 -17.54 -18.58 22.24
N ALA A 205 -17.49 -17.37 21.69
CA ALA A 205 -17.65 -17.16 20.25
C ALA A 205 -16.26 -17.25 19.60
N LYS A 206 -16.07 -18.34 18.86
CA LYS A 206 -14.87 -18.66 18.09
C LYS A 206 -14.66 -17.62 16.98
N VAL A 207 -13.84 -16.61 17.23
CA VAL A 207 -13.36 -15.68 16.19
C VAL A 207 -12.36 -16.45 15.30
N PRO A 208 -12.49 -16.44 13.96
CA PRO A 208 -11.49 -17.04 13.10
C PRO A 208 -10.15 -16.30 13.25
N ALA A 209 -9.07 -17.07 13.40
CA ALA A 209 -7.72 -16.59 13.60
C ALA A 209 -7.28 -15.68 12.44
N VAL A 210 -7.05 -14.41 12.75
CA VAL A 210 -6.43 -13.44 11.85
C VAL A 210 -4.96 -13.80 11.70
N ALA A 211 -4.50 -14.04 10.47
CA ALA A 211 -3.10 -14.29 10.14
C ALA A 211 -2.22 -13.09 10.58
N PRO A 212 -1.01 -13.33 11.11
CA PRO A 212 -0.16 -12.28 11.68
C PRO A 212 0.12 -11.19 10.64
N THR A 213 -0.18 -9.95 10.99
CA THR A 213 0.00 -8.75 10.16
C THR A 213 1.50 -8.52 9.92
N PRO A 214 1.97 -8.26 8.68
CA PRO A 214 3.34 -7.85 8.47
C PRO A 214 3.50 -6.51 9.16
N GLY A 215 4.43 -6.41 10.12
CA GLY A 215 4.64 -5.19 10.88
C GLY A 215 4.99 -4.03 9.94
N VAL A 216 4.07 -3.08 9.79
CA VAL A 216 4.33 -1.85 9.05
C VAL A 216 5.16 -0.94 9.94
N ALA A 217 6.44 -0.75 9.60
CA ALA A 217 7.30 0.19 10.29
C ALA A 217 6.84 1.63 9.99
N ILE A 218 6.18 2.26 10.96
CA ILE A 218 5.72 3.65 10.85
C ILE A 218 6.94 4.58 10.90
N ASN A 219 7.31 5.16 9.75
CA ASN A 219 8.39 6.14 9.66
C ASN A 219 7.80 7.54 9.42
N THR A 220 7.98 8.45 10.38
CA THR A 220 7.52 9.85 10.32
C THR A 220 8.65 10.86 10.07
N ALA A 221 9.86 10.38 9.77
CA ALA A 221 11.07 11.21 9.69
C ALA A 221 11.15 12.08 8.40
N SER A 222 10.48 11.67 7.33
CA SER A 222 10.43 12.38 6.04
C SER A 222 9.09 12.15 5.34
N GLU A 223 8.57 13.15 4.62
CA GLU A 223 7.33 13.02 3.83
C GLU A 223 7.40 11.85 2.82
N ILE A 224 8.59 11.59 2.26
CA ILE A 224 8.81 10.48 1.31
C ILE A 224 8.67 9.13 2.03
N GLU A 225 9.24 9.01 3.23
CA GLU A 225 9.16 7.79 4.04
C GLU A 225 7.77 7.56 4.63
N TRP A 226 7.09 8.65 5.00
CA TRP A 226 5.69 8.65 5.42
C TRP A 226 4.78 8.17 4.29
N LYS A 227 4.92 8.73 3.09
CA LYS A 227 4.21 8.27 1.89
C LYS A 227 4.46 6.78 1.61
N ARG A 228 5.72 6.33 1.72
CA ARG A 228 6.06 4.90 1.53
C ARG A 228 5.39 4.01 2.59
N THR A 229 5.34 4.47 3.83
CA THR A 229 4.65 3.78 4.93
C THR A 229 3.15 3.64 4.62
N LEU A 230 2.49 4.74 4.25
CA LEU A 230 1.06 4.75 3.91
C LEU A 230 0.75 3.80 2.74
N LEU A 231 1.57 3.81 1.69
CA LEU A 231 1.42 2.91 0.56
C LEU A 231 1.58 1.44 0.97
N LYS A 232 2.49 1.12 1.89
CA LYS A 232 2.69 -0.25 2.38
C LYS A 232 1.53 -0.73 3.25
N VAL A 233 1.00 0.12 4.14
CA VAL A 233 -0.22 -0.17 4.89
C VAL A 233 -1.38 -0.43 3.93
N ALA A 234 -1.56 0.45 2.94
CA ALA A 234 -2.62 0.35 1.95
C ALA A 234 -2.53 -0.94 1.12
N GLU A 235 -1.32 -1.33 0.69
CA GLU A 235 -1.08 -2.58 -0.03
C GLU A 235 -1.54 -3.80 0.78
N ILE A 236 -1.14 -3.89 2.06
CA ILE A 236 -1.53 -4.99 2.95
C ILE A 236 -3.04 -5.01 3.16
N LEU A 237 -3.69 -3.84 3.31
CA LEU A 237 -5.13 -3.75 3.47
C LEU A 237 -5.87 -4.20 2.21
N CYS A 238 -5.44 -3.76 1.02
CA CYS A 238 -6.06 -4.17 -0.24
C CYS A 238 -5.89 -5.67 -0.52
N GLU A 239 -4.75 -6.27 -0.13
CA GLU A 239 -4.51 -7.71 -0.30
C GLU A 239 -5.33 -8.56 0.67
N ARG A 240 -5.46 -8.13 1.93
CA ARG A 240 -6.11 -8.93 2.98
C ARG A 240 -7.62 -8.74 3.02
N ILE A 241 -8.09 -7.53 2.74
CA ILE A 241 -9.50 -7.13 2.89
C ILE A 241 -9.91 -6.30 1.67
N PRO A 242 -9.93 -6.89 0.45
CA PRO A 242 -10.24 -6.17 -0.79
C PRO A 242 -11.66 -5.60 -0.83
N GLN A 243 -12.57 -6.12 -0.01
CA GLN A 243 -13.94 -5.65 0.15
C GLN A 243 -14.06 -4.36 0.99
N ASP A 244 -13.04 -4.01 1.78
CA ASP A 244 -13.05 -2.82 2.64
C ASP A 244 -12.45 -1.61 1.89
N PRO A 245 -13.19 -0.49 1.78
CA PRO A 245 -12.70 0.72 1.12
C PRO A 245 -11.45 1.34 1.73
N ILE A 246 -11.16 1.09 3.01
CA ILE A 246 -10.12 1.83 3.75
C ILE A 246 -8.72 1.73 3.12
N GLY A 247 -8.34 0.56 2.61
CA GLY A 247 -7.05 0.35 1.95
C GLY A 247 -6.92 1.19 0.68
N PHE A 248 -7.97 1.22 -0.13
CA PHE A 248 -8.01 1.99 -1.36
C PHE A 248 -8.00 3.50 -1.09
N ARG A 249 -8.76 3.97 -0.10
CA ARG A 249 -8.75 5.38 0.33
C ARG A 249 -7.38 5.81 0.82
N LEU A 250 -6.73 5.00 1.65
CA LEU A 250 -5.39 5.27 2.17
C LEU A 250 -4.35 5.37 1.03
N ARG A 251 -4.43 4.49 0.03
CA ARG A 251 -3.57 4.56 -1.15
C ARG A 251 -3.76 5.86 -1.92
N ARG A 252 -5.01 6.28 -2.19
CA ARG A 252 -5.30 7.55 -2.87
C ARG A 252 -4.79 8.73 -2.06
N HIS A 253 -5.00 8.74 -0.75
CA HIS A 253 -4.45 9.78 0.12
C HIS A 253 -2.92 9.89 -0.04
N ALA A 254 -2.20 8.77 0.01
CA ALA A 254 -0.75 8.76 -0.15
C ALA A 254 -0.26 9.26 -1.52
N ILE A 255 -0.99 8.94 -2.60
CA ILE A 255 -0.68 9.41 -3.96
C ILE A 255 -1.02 10.90 -4.09
N PHE A 256 -2.27 11.26 -3.79
CA PHE A 256 -2.87 12.56 -4.07
C PHE A 256 -2.38 13.67 -3.15
N ALA A 257 -2.04 13.39 -1.89
CA ALA A 257 -1.53 14.40 -0.96
C ALA A 257 -0.29 15.11 -1.51
N SER A 258 0.57 14.39 -2.23
CA SER A 258 1.79 14.94 -2.85
C SER A 258 1.57 15.58 -4.22
N LEU A 259 0.38 15.46 -4.82
CA LEU A 259 0.13 15.98 -6.16
C LEU A 259 -0.12 17.48 -6.12
N THR A 260 0.71 18.21 -6.85
CA THR A 260 0.53 19.62 -7.21
C THR A 260 0.18 19.76 -8.68
N GLU A 261 -0.24 20.95 -9.09
CA GLU A 261 -0.48 21.24 -10.50
C GLU A 261 0.80 20.96 -11.33
N PRO A 262 0.72 20.14 -12.40
CA PRO A 262 1.86 19.92 -13.28
C PRO A 262 2.17 21.16 -14.11
N LEU A 263 3.45 21.33 -14.45
CA LEU A 263 3.88 22.38 -15.39
C LEU A 263 3.11 22.23 -16.70
N ASN A 264 2.49 23.32 -17.13
CA ASN A 264 1.62 23.33 -18.29
C ASN A 264 1.80 24.60 -19.13
N ARG A 265 1.46 24.48 -20.42
CA ARG A 265 1.34 25.58 -21.38
C ARG A 265 -0.08 25.56 -21.93
N GLU A 266 -0.91 26.49 -21.46
CA GLU A 266 -2.32 26.60 -21.88
C GLU A 266 -3.12 25.29 -21.71
N GLY A 267 -2.87 24.56 -20.61
CA GLY A 267 -3.52 23.28 -20.31
C GLY A 267 -2.89 22.03 -20.95
N LYS A 268 -1.84 22.19 -21.77
CA LYS A 268 -1.01 21.07 -22.23
C LYS A 268 0.17 20.86 -21.29
N THR A 269 0.35 19.63 -20.82
CA THR A 269 1.44 19.24 -19.91
C THR A 269 2.58 18.56 -20.66
N ASP A 270 3.79 18.61 -20.10
CA ASP A 270 4.96 17.86 -20.62
C ASP A 270 4.95 16.38 -20.17
N LEU A 271 3.86 15.92 -19.56
CA LEU A 271 3.70 14.55 -19.08
C LEU A 271 3.35 13.61 -20.24
N ALA A 272 4.04 12.47 -20.32
CA ALA A 272 3.70 11.42 -21.25
C ALA A 272 2.43 10.67 -20.77
N PRO A 273 1.52 10.31 -21.69
CA PRO A 273 0.36 9.49 -21.35
C PRO A 273 0.77 8.07 -20.97
N PHE A 274 -0.11 7.35 -20.28
CA PHE A 274 0.06 5.91 -20.11
C PHE A 274 -0.07 5.20 -21.47
N PRO A 275 0.74 4.15 -21.77
CA PRO A 275 0.71 3.50 -23.07
C PRO A 275 -0.68 2.96 -23.43
N ALA A 276 -1.23 3.41 -24.57
CA ALA A 276 -2.60 3.09 -25.00
C ALA A 276 -2.82 1.58 -25.19
N ASP A 277 -1.83 0.85 -25.71
CA ASP A 277 -1.90 -0.61 -25.88
C ASP A 277 -2.15 -1.31 -24.53
N ARG A 278 -1.39 -0.92 -23.50
CA ARG A 278 -1.54 -1.47 -22.14
C ARG A 278 -2.87 -1.09 -21.50
N GLU A 279 -3.34 0.14 -21.73
CA GLU A 279 -4.65 0.56 -21.23
C GLU A 279 -5.77 -0.28 -21.85
N SER A 280 -5.70 -0.51 -23.16
CA SER A 280 -6.65 -1.35 -23.89
C SER A 280 -6.64 -2.79 -23.38
N ASP A 281 -5.47 -3.37 -23.14
CA ASP A 281 -5.34 -4.72 -22.59
C ASP A 281 -5.99 -4.83 -21.20
N ILE A 282 -5.75 -3.86 -20.32
CA ILE A 282 -6.36 -3.83 -18.98
C ILE A 282 -7.88 -3.64 -19.10
N LYS A 283 -8.35 -2.75 -19.98
CA LYS A 283 -9.79 -2.51 -20.21
C LYS A 283 -10.50 -3.76 -20.72
N ALA A 284 -9.86 -4.52 -21.61
CA ALA A 284 -10.40 -5.79 -22.10
C ALA A 284 -10.48 -6.86 -21.01
N GLY A 285 -9.56 -6.84 -20.04
CA GLY A 285 -9.51 -7.78 -18.92
C GLY A 285 -10.50 -7.51 -17.77
N ILE A 286 -11.22 -6.37 -17.75
CA ILE A 286 -12.06 -5.95 -16.61
C ILE A 286 -13.09 -7.00 -16.19
N THR A 287 -13.72 -7.70 -17.14
CA THR A 287 -14.80 -8.67 -16.87
C THR A 287 -14.32 -9.94 -16.17
N HIS A 288 -13.04 -10.28 -16.28
CA HIS A 288 -12.45 -11.50 -15.72
C HIS A 288 -11.33 -11.22 -14.72
N ALA A 289 -11.16 -9.96 -14.31
CA ALA A 289 -10.05 -9.52 -13.48
C ALA A 289 -10.10 -10.17 -12.09
N SER A 290 -9.05 -10.89 -11.76
CA SER A 290 -8.77 -11.41 -10.42
C SER A 290 -8.37 -10.29 -9.45
N VAL A 291 -8.43 -10.57 -8.14
CA VAL A 291 -7.93 -9.64 -7.10
C VAL A 291 -6.43 -9.33 -7.33
N GLY A 292 -5.64 -10.31 -7.80
CA GLY A 292 -4.22 -10.12 -8.10
C GLY A 292 -3.97 -9.13 -9.25
N GLU A 293 -4.73 -9.23 -10.34
CA GLU A 293 -4.65 -8.30 -11.47
C GLU A 293 -5.13 -6.89 -11.06
N TRP A 294 -6.14 -6.81 -10.21
CA TRP A 294 -6.59 -5.53 -9.65
C TRP A 294 -5.48 -4.86 -8.83
N ILE A 295 -4.77 -5.62 -7.98
CA ILE A 295 -3.62 -5.10 -7.21
C ILE A 295 -2.48 -4.66 -8.14
N GLN A 296 -2.26 -5.34 -9.27
CA GLN A 296 -1.27 -4.89 -10.26
C GLN A 296 -1.64 -3.53 -10.86
N VAL A 297 -2.91 -3.32 -11.23
CA VAL A 297 -3.41 -2.01 -11.69
C VAL A 297 -3.17 -0.95 -10.63
N GLU A 298 -3.49 -1.24 -9.37
CA GLU A 298 -3.24 -0.33 -8.24
C GLU A 298 -1.76 0.01 -8.02
N ASN A 299 -0.87 -0.94 -8.26
CA ASN A 299 0.58 -0.72 -8.16
C ASN A 299 1.07 0.17 -9.31
N ILE A 300 0.53 0.02 -10.51
CA ILE A 300 0.81 0.92 -11.65
C ILE A 300 0.41 2.36 -11.27
N LEU A 301 -0.79 2.57 -10.73
CA LEU A 301 -1.29 3.89 -10.29
C LEU A 301 -0.34 4.59 -9.30
N THR A 302 0.37 3.84 -8.47
CA THR A 302 1.36 4.38 -7.53
C THR A 302 2.55 5.01 -8.25
N SER A 303 2.95 4.43 -9.38
CA SER A 303 4.04 4.91 -10.25
C SER A 303 3.59 5.91 -11.31
N THR A 304 2.29 6.01 -11.59
CA THR A 304 1.70 6.93 -12.58
C THR A 304 0.60 7.82 -11.97
N PRO A 305 0.94 8.78 -11.08
CA PRO A 305 -0.05 9.53 -10.29
C PRO A 305 -1.07 10.35 -11.10
N PHE A 306 -0.69 10.80 -12.31
CA PHE A 306 -1.55 11.59 -13.19
C PHE A 306 -2.38 10.75 -14.16
N TRP A 307 -2.24 9.41 -14.16
CA TRP A 307 -3.10 8.52 -14.93
C TRP A 307 -4.45 8.35 -14.22
N LEU A 308 -5.31 9.36 -14.39
CA LEU A 308 -6.62 9.41 -13.73
C LEU A 308 -7.57 8.32 -14.24
N GLU A 309 -7.49 8.00 -15.53
CA GLU A 309 -8.28 6.93 -16.17
C GLU A 309 -8.08 5.57 -15.50
N GLY A 310 -6.86 5.26 -15.02
CA GLY A 310 -6.61 4.01 -14.29
C GLY A 310 -7.39 3.90 -12.97
N HIS A 311 -7.76 5.03 -12.34
CA HIS A 311 -8.62 5.03 -11.15
C HIS A 311 -10.06 4.68 -11.52
N PHE A 312 -10.54 5.14 -12.68
CA PHE A 312 -11.84 4.76 -13.23
C PHE A 312 -11.88 3.26 -13.57
N ILE A 313 -10.82 2.73 -14.19
CA ILE A 313 -10.67 1.29 -14.46
C ILE A 313 -10.69 0.50 -13.16
N SER A 314 -9.92 0.92 -12.14
CA SER A 314 -9.91 0.27 -10.83
C SER A 314 -11.30 0.24 -10.17
N ALA A 315 -12.05 1.35 -10.24
CA ALA A 315 -13.43 1.38 -9.76
C ALA A 315 -14.33 0.40 -10.53
N ARG A 316 -14.17 0.28 -11.85
CA ARG A 316 -14.92 -0.70 -12.67
C ARG A 316 -14.59 -2.14 -12.29
N ILE A 317 -13.32 -2.47 -12.05
CA ILE A 317 -12.91 -3.79 -11.57
C ILE A 317 -13.56 -4.10 -10.21
N ALA A 318 -13.59 -3.13 -9.29
CA ALA A 318 -14.27 -3.27 -8.00
C ALA A 318 -15.77 -3.58 -8.18
N LEU A 319 -16.45 -2.90 -9.13
CA LEU A 319 -17.85 -3.14 -9.43
C LEU A 319 -18.11 -4.55 -9.99
N GLN A 320 -17.25 -5.04 -10.89
CA GLN A 320 -17.38 -6.41 -11.42
C GLN A 320 -17.22 -7.47 -10.32
N GLN A 321 -16.43 -7.18 -9.29
CA GLN A 321 -16.24 -8.06 -8.13
C GLN A 321 -17.29 -7.86 -7.02
N ASN A 322 -18.34 -7.06 -7.26
CA ASN A 322 -19.39 -6.70 -6.29
C ASN A 322 -18.90 -5.89 -5.07
N TYR A 323 -17.76 -5.21 -5.18
CA TYR A 323 -17.25 -4.30 -4.15
C TYR A 323 -17.71 -2.85 -4.41
N SER A 324 -19.03 -2.64 -4.38
CA SER A 324 -19.66 -1.34 -4.66
C SER A 324 -19.18 -0.23 -3.73
N ALA A 325 -19.03 -0.52 -2.44
CA ALA A 325 -18.52 0.42 -1.45
C ALA A 325 -17.09 0.92 -1.79
N VAL A 326 -16.24 0.03 -2.32
CA VAL A 326 -14.88 0.38 -2.75
C VAL A 326 -14.92 1.25 -4.00
N ALA A 327 -15.76 0.91 -4.97
CA ALA A 327 -15.94 1.71 -6.18
C ALA A 327 -16.41 3.13 -5.87
N CYS A 328 -17.40 3.28 -4.97
CA CYS A 328 -17.86 4.57 -4.47
C CYS A 328 -16.72 5.33 -3.78
N ALA A 329 -15.94 4.67 -2.94
CA ALA A 329 -14.81 5.31 -2.28
C ALA A 329 -13.73 5.81 -3.24
N ILE A 330 -13.39 5.02 -4.27
CA ILE A 330 -12.44 5.45 -5.31
C ILE A 330 -12.98 6.67 -6.05
N LYS A 331 -14.28 6.71 -6.35
CA LYS A 331 -14.95 7.86 -6.96
C LYS A 331 -14.85 9.10 -6.06
N ASP A 332 -15.16 8.97 -4.78
CA ASP A 332 -15.12 10.08 -3.82
C ASP A 332 -13.73 10.69 -3.69
N GLU A 333 -12.68 9.87 -3.56
CA GLU A 333 -11.29 10.35 -3.45
C GLU A 333 -10.85 11.09 -4.71
N LEU A 334 -11.28 10.61 -5.88
CA LEU A 334 -11.00 11.26 -7.16
C LEU A 334 -11.79 12.58 -7.31
N LEU A 335 -13.04 12.63 -6.86
CA LEU A 335 -13.80 13.88 -6.81
C LEU A 335 -13.14 14.91 -5.87
N ALA A 336 -12.64 14.48 -4.71
CA ALA A 336 -11.90 15.35 -3.78
C ALA A 336 -10.61 15.89 -4.41
N LEU A 337 -9.87 15.06 -5.17
CA LEU A 337 -8.71 15.52 -5.95
C LEU A 337 -9.11 16.59 -6.97
N LEU A 338 -10.18 16.37 -7.73
CA LEU A 338 -10.65 17.30 -8.76
C LEU A 338 -11.24 18.58 -8.17
N GLN A 339 -11.82 18.55 -6.97
CA GLN A 339 -12.21 19.76 -6.25
C GLN A 339 -10.99 20.59 -5.84
N ARG A 340 -9.89 19.93 -5.44
CA ARG A 340 -8.63 20.59 -5.08
C ARG A 340 -7.86 21.11 -6.29
N LEU A 341 -7.88 20.37 -7.40
CA LEU A 341 -7.18 20.69 -8.65
C LEU A 341 -8.17 20.63 -9.84
N PRO A 342 -9.08 21.62 -9.96
CA PRO A 342 -10.16 21.59 -10.96
C PRO A 342 -9.65 21.69 -12.41
N MET A 343 -8.48 22.27 -12.61
CA MET A 343 -7.84 22.40 -13.92
C MET A 343 -7.51 21.04 -14.57
N LEU A 344 -7.32 19.98 -13.78
CA LEU A 344 -7.01 18.64 -14.29
C LEU A 344 -8.09 18.08 -15.24
N ARG A 345 -9.34 18.55 -15.12
CA ARG A 345 -10.44 18.14 -16.02
C ARG A 345 -10.20 18.51 -17.48
N ASN A 346 -9.44 19.58 -17.73
CA ASN A 346 -9.21 20.13 -19.06
C ASN A 346 -7.77 19.90 -19.55
N PHE A 347 -6.92 19.27 -18.74
CA PHE A 347 -5.52 19.06 -19.08
C PHE A 347 -5.31 17.97 -20.12
N ARG A 348 -4.23 18.15 -20.89
CA ARG A 348 -3.78 17.23 -21.94
C ARG A 348 -2.35 16.79 -21.70
N TYR A 349 -2.01 15.58 -22.13
CA TYR A 349 -0.65 15.06 -22.14
C TYR A 349 0.16 15.65 -23.30
N SER A 350 1.44 15.30 -23.37
CA SER A 350 2.37 15.79 -24.40
C SER A 350 1.93 15.44 -25.83
N ASP A 351 1.16 14.36 -26.01
CA ASP A 351 0.61 13.87 -27.29
C ASP A 351 -0.79 14.42 -27.62
N ASP A 352 -1.27 15.43 -26.87
CA ASP A 352 -2.60 16.03 -26.96
C ASP A 352 -3.79 15.16 -26.51
N SER A 353 -3.53 13.94 -26.02
CA SER A 353 -4.55 13.11 -25.39
C SER A 353 -5.03 13.75 -24.09
N ALA A 354 -6.33 13.61 -23.78
CA ALA A 354 -6.93 14.21 -22.59
C ALA A 354 -6.60 13.39 -21.33
N PHE A 355 -6.48 14.06 -20.18
CA PHE A 355 -6.29 13.37 -18.89
C PHE A 355 -7.50 12.50 -18.48
N MET A 356 -8.68 12.87 -18.96
CA MET A 356 -9.95 12.21 -18.63
C MET A 356 -10.75 11.94 -19.89
N SER A 357 -11.15 10.68 -20.08
CA SER A 357 -12.11 10.28 -21.12
C SER A 357 -13.50 10.86 -20.86
N ASP A 358 -14.33 10.93 -21.89
CA ASP A 358 -15.73 11.39 -21.73
C ASP A 358 -16.56 10.38 -20.93
N GLU A 359 -16.26 9.09 -21.00
CA GLU A 359 -16.85 8.04 -20.16
C GLU A 359 -16.56 8.28 -18.68
N MET A 360 -15.30 8.59 -18.34
CA MET A 360 -14.89 8.89 -16.97
C MET A 360 -15.58 10.16 -16.46
N LYS A 361 -15.72 11.20 -17.29
CA LYS A 361 -16.46 12.43 -16.92
C LYS A 361 -17.93 12.11 -16.61
N ALA A 362 -18.59 11.34 -17.48
CA ALA A 362 -19.97 10.92 -17.27
C ALA A 362 -20.12 10.10 -15.97
N TRP A 363 -19.20 9.18 -15.68
CA TRP A 363 -19.19 8.42 -14.43
C TRP A 363 -19.04 9.31 -13.19
N LEU A 364 -18.14 10.29 -13.22
CA LEU A 364 -17.95 11.24 -12.12
C LEU A 364 -19.19 12.10 -11.88
N ASP A 365 -19.82 12.57 -12.95
CA ASP A 365 -21.06 13.36 -12.90
C ASP A 365 -22.29 12.54 -12.49
N GLY A 366 -22.11 11.23 -12.24
CA GLY A 366 -23.18 10.32 -11.82
C GLY A 366 -24.04 9.78 -12.97
N ARG A 367 -23.65 10.04 -14.22
CA ARG A 367 -24.33 9.58 -15.44
C ARG A 367 -23.79 8.24 -15.97
N GLY A 368 -22.80 7.64 -15.30
CA GLY A 368 -22.16 6.38 -15.67
C GLY A 368 -22.57 5.22 -14.75
N SER A 369 -23.22 4.22 -15.34
CA SER A 369 -23.74 3.00 -14.75
C SER A 369 -22.74 2.22 -13.88
N GLY A 370 -23.21 1.72 -12.72
CA GLY A 370 -22.64 0.52 -12.11
C GLY A 370 -22.47 0.48 -10.58
N ALA A 371 -22.75 1.54 -9.83
CA ALA A 371 -22.91 1.45 -8.37
C ALA A 371 -24.32 1.92 -8.03
N SER A 372 -25.20 0.96 -7.75
CA SER A 372 -26.47 1.14 -7.05
C SER A 372 -26.21 1.61 -5.61
N THR A 373 -25.69 2.82 -5.48
CA THR A 373 -26.43 3.80 -4.67
C THR A 373 -27.81 3.78 -5.30
N PHE A 374 -28.81 3.26 -4.58
CA PHE A 374 -30.22 3.42 -4.95
C PHE A 374 -30.51 4.92 -5.06
N ASN A 375 -30.15 5.50 -6.18
CA ASN A 375 -30.63 6.78 -6.62
C ASN A 375 -32.01 6.49 -7.17
N ALA A 376 -32.98 6.32 -6.27
CA ALA A 376 -34.37 6.26 -6.64
C ALA A 376 -34.78 7.47 -7.49
N ALA A 377 -34.05 8.59 -7.37
CA ALA A 377 -34.18 9.76 -8.23
C ALA A 377 -33.82 9.47 -9.69
N ASP A 378 -32.76 8.70 -9.97
CA ASP A 378 -32.30 8.40 -11.32
C ASP A 378 -33.21 7.36 -11.99
N GLU A 379 -33.67 6.37 -11.22
CA GLU A 379 -34.64 5.36 -11.68
C GLU A 379 -36.04 5.92 -11.92
N SER A 380 -36.49 6.86 -11.08
CA SER A 380 -37.75 7.57 -11.31
C SER A 380 -37.65 8.44 -12.55
N SER A 381 -36.49 9.08 -12.76
CA SER A 381 -36.27 9.93 -13.93
C SER A 381 -36.32 9.14 -15.25
N SER A 382 -35.80 7.91 -15.31
CA SER A 382 -35.85 7.09 -16.52
C SER A 382 -37.28 6.64 -16.88
N VAL A 383 -38.09 6.32 -15.87
CA VAL A 383 -39.49 5.90 -16.04
C VAL A 383 -40.35 7.09 -16.49
N LEU A 384 -40.16 8.26 -15.87
CA LEU A 384 -40.87 9.49 -16.25
C LEU A 384 -40.43 10.02 -17.62
N GLN A 385 -39.16 9.83 -18.00
CA GLN A 385 -38.70 10.13 -19.35
C GLN A 385 -39.37 9.20 -20.38
N CYS A 386 -39.43 7.90 -20.11
CA CYS A 386 -40.17 6.95 -20.95
C CYS A 386 -41.65 7.33 -21.09
N PHE A 387 -42.29 7.81 -20.02
CA PHE A 387 -43.65 8.34 -20.08
C PHE A 387 -43.77 9.53 -21.04
N SER A 388 -42.83 10.47 -20.98
CA SER A 388 -42.83 11.66 -21.85
C SER A 388 -42.61 11.33 -23.33
N GLU A 389 -41.85 10.27 -23.63
CA GLU A 389 -41.46 9.89 -25.00
C GLU A 389 -42.41 8.87 -25.64
N GLN A 390 -42.88 7.89 -24.88
CA GLN A 390 -43.57 6.69 -25.38
C GLN A 390 -44.95 6.47 -24.75
N GLY A 391 -45.35 7.30 -23.78
CA GLY A 391 -46.66 7.23 -23.13
C GLY A 391 -46.73 6.28 -21.93
N LEU A 392 -47.90 6.24 -21.30
CA LEU A 392 -48.13 5.55 -20.02
C LEU A 392 -47.91 4.04 -20.08
N GLU A 393 -48.35 3.39 -21.15
CA GLU A 393 -48.27 1.93 -21.28
C GLU A 393 -46.81 1.46 -21.35
N ALA A 394 -45.97 2.16 -22.10
CA ALA A 394 -44.54 1.88 -22.19
C ALA A 394 -43.83 2.11 -20.85
N ALA A 395 -44.17 3.19 -20.14
CA ALA A 395 -43.61 3.48 -18.83
C ALA A 395 -44.01 2.46 -17.76
N LEU A 396 -45.26 1.97 -17.79
CA LEU A 396 -45.74 0.90 -16.89
C LEU A 396 -45.10 -0.45 -17.24
N ALA A 397 -44.91 -0.76 -18.52
CA ALA A 397 -44.21 -1.97 -18.94
C ALA A 397 -42.75 -1.95 -18.44
N LEU A 398 -42.06 -0.82 -18.61
CA LEU A 398 -40.70 -0.62 -18.11
C LEU A 398 -40.62 -0.75 -16.58
N LEU A 399 -41.62 -0.25 -15.85
CA LEU A 399 -41.69 -0.41 -14.40
C LEU A 399 -41.91 -1.87 -13.98
N ASN A 400 -42.68 -2.64 -14.76
CA ASN A 400 -43.02 -4.04 -14.46
C ASN A 400 -41.95 -5.06 -14.90
N GLU A 401 -41.14 -4.73 -15.90
CA GLU A 401 -39.98 -5.54 -16.31
C GLU A 401 -38.84 -5.47 -15.29
N LYS A 402 -38.81 -4.45 -14.44
CA LYS A 402 -37.81 -4.35 -13.38
C LYS A 402 -38.01 -5.48 -12.36
N PRO A 403 -36.93 -6.18 -11.97
CA PRO A 403 -37.02 -7.22 -10.95
C PRO A 403 -37.51 -6.59 -9.64
N ILE A 404 -38.39 -7.31 -8.94
CA ILE A 404 -38.76 -6.95 -7.57
C ILE A 404 -37.49 -7.15 -6.73
N ASP A 405 -36.91 -6.05 -6.26
CA ASP A 405 -35.75 -6.12 -5.39
C ASP A 405 -36.11 -6.86 -4.10
N ASN A 406 -35.20 -7.71 -3.64
CA ASN A 406 -35.31 -8.35 -2.32
C ASN A 406 -35.11 -7.35 -1.16
N ASP A 407 -34.69 -6.12 -1.46
CA ASP A 407 -34.56 -5.04 -0.50
C ASP A 407 -35.90 -4.29 -0.34
N LEU A 408 -36.34 -4.20 0.91
CA LEU A 408 -37.58 -3.51 1.29
C LEU A 408 -37.57 -2.04 0.85
N ARG A 409 -36.40 -1.38 0.88
CA ARG A 409 -36.24 0.02 0.47
C ARG A 409 -36.46 0.21 -1.03
N GLY A 410 -35.83 -0.62 -1.85
CA GLY A 410 -36.01 -0.61 -3.32
C GLY A 410 -37.48 -0.80 -3.71
N HIS A 411 -38.17 -1.74 -3.06
CA HIS A 411 -39.59 -1.99 -3.28
C HIS A 411 -40.47 -0.75 -3.02
N TYR A 412 -40.27 -0.05 -1.89
CA TYR A 412 -41.03 1.17 -1.58
C TYR A 412 -40.74 2.33 -2.53
N HIS A 413 -39.51 2.44 -3.04
CA HIS A 413 -39.16 3.44 -4.05
C HIS A 413 -39.79 3.15 -5.42
N GLN A 414 -39.85 1.89 -5.83
CA GLN A 414 -40.57 1.48 -7.05
C GLN A 414 -42.07 1.80 -6.94
N LEU A 415 -42.68 1.52 -5.78
CA LEU A 415 -44.09 1.88 -5.53
C LEU A 415 -44.30 3.41 -5.56
N LYS A 416 -43.40 4.19 -4.97
CA LYS A 416 -43.46 5.65 -5.03
C LYS A 416 -43.34 6.16 -6.48
N CYS A 417 -42.45 5.58 -7.29
CA CYS A 417 -42.34 5.91 -8.71
C CYS A 417 -43.64 5.59 -9.47
N SER A 418 -44.32 4.49 -9.15
CA SER A 418 -45.63 4.15 -9.71
C SER A 418 -46.68 5.23 -9.40
N VAL A 419 -46.70 5.72 -8.15
CA VAL A 419 -47.61 6.79 -7.73
C VAL A 419 -47.32 8.10 -8.48
N GLN A 420 -46.05 8.47 -8.65
CA GLN A 420 -45.65 9.65 -9.40
C GLN A 420 -46.09 9.56 -10.87
N LEU A 421 -45.86 8.41 -11.51
CA LEU A 421 -46.31 8.15 -12.88
C LEU A 421 -47.83 8.31 -13.03
N LEU A 422 -48.61 7.77 -12.10
CA LEU A 422 -50.07 7.90 -12.11
C LEU A 422 -50.53 9.35 -11.92
N ALA A 423 -49.83 10.12 -11.07
CA ALA A 423 -50.12 11.54 -10.86
C ALA A 423 -49.84 12.35 -12.14
N GLU A 424 -48.71 12.13 -12.79
CA GLU A 424 -48.32 12.81 -14.05
C GLU A 424 -49.22 12.41 -15.22
N ALA A 425 -49.70 11.17 -15.26
CA ALA A 425 -50.67 10.70 -16.24
C ALA A 425 -52.09 11.22 -16.02
N GLY A 426 -52.33 12.02 -14.96
CA GLY A 426 -53.62 12.65 -14.67
C GLY A 426 -54.57 11.81 -13.80
N TYR A 427 -54.16 10.64 -13.33
CA TYR A 427 -54.94 9.77 -12.42
C TYR A 427 -54.80 10.20 -10.95
N LYS A 428 -55.03 11.48 -10.66
CA LYS A 428 -54.79 12.10 -9.36
C LYS A 428 -55.43 11.37 -8.18
N THR A 429 -56.72 11.01 -8.29
CA THR A 429 -57.44 10.32 -7.20
C THR A 429 -56.85 8.95 -6.88
N LEU A 430 -56.36 8.23 -7.89
CA LEU A 430 -55.72 6.93 -7.71
C LEU A 430 -54.33 7.10 -7.09
N ALA A 431 -53.56 8.09 -7.56
CA ALA A 431 -52.25 8.42 -7.02
C ALA A 431 -52.32 8.80 -5.53
N VAL A 432 -53.25 9.69 -5.15
CA VAL A 432 -53.45 10.08 -3.74
C VAL A 432 -53.79 8.88 -2.86
N ARG A 433 -54.72 8.01 -3.30
CA ARG A 433 -55.10 6.82 -2.53
C ARG A 433 -53.94 5.84 -2.36
N GLN A 434 -53.10 5.66 -3.38
CA GLN A 434 -51.92 4.82 -3.28
C GLN A 434 -50.84 5.45 -2.40
N ALA A 435 -50.65 6.78 -2.47
CA ALA A 435 -49.76 7.52 -1.60
C ALA A 435 -50.16 7.39 -0.11
N GLU A 436 -51.45 7.47 0.20
CA GLU A 436 -51.98 7.25 1.56
C GLU A 436 -51.73 5.81 2.05
N SER A 437 -51.94 4.81 1.20
CA SER A 437 -51.67 3.41 1.52
C SER A 437 -50.18 3.16 1.79
N LEU A 438 -49.31 3.74 0.95
CA LEU A 438 -47.85 3.69 1.11
C LEU A 438 -47.42 4.35 2.42
N TRP A 439 -47.95 5.54 2.69
CA TRP A 439 -47.65 6.28 3.91
C TRP A 439 -48.07 5.51 5.18
N SER A 440 -49.26 4.90 5.18
CA SER A 440 -49.72 4.07 6.29
C SER A 440 -48.87 2.80 6.48
N ALA A 441 -48.34 2.22 5.40
CA ALA A 441 -47.44 1.07 5.48
C ALA A 441 -46.08 1.48 6.08
N CYS A 442 -45.51 2.61 5.62
CA CYS A 442 -44.21 3.11 6.08
C CYS A 442 -44.22 3.64 7.51
N LYS A 443 -45.38 4.07 8.04
CA LYS A 443 -45.53 4.50 9.44
C LYS A 443 -45.16 3.45 10.49
N THR A 444 -45.23 2.17 10.12
CA THR A 444 -44.85 1.06 11.02
C THR A 444 -43.33 0.87 11.10
N LEU A 445 -42.58 1.57 10.23
CA LEU A 445 -41.13 1.50 10.13
C LEU A 445 -40.50 2.78 10.72
N THR A 446 -39.27 2.70 11.23
CA THR A 446 -38.49 3.87 11.71
C THR A 446 -37.98 4.77 10.57
N LEU A 447 -38.60 4.69 9.40
CA LEU A 447 -38.17 5.34 8.15
C LEU A 447 -38.25 6.87 8.22
N GLU A 448 -39.18 7.42 9.01
CA GLU A 448 -39.32 8.88 9.22
C GLU A 448 -38.05 9.52 9.82
N GLN A 449 -37.26 8.76 10.58
CA GLN A 449 -36.02 9.26 11.20
C GLN A 449 -34.79 9.15 10.29
N TRP A 450 -34.87 8.33 9.24
CA TRP A 450 -33.72 7.98 8.39
C TRP A 450 -33.81 8.56 6.97
N GLU A 451 -35.02 8.73 6.41
CA GLU A 451 -35.24 9.28 5.06
C GLU A 451 -36.45 10.24 5.00
N PRO A 452 -36.33 11.47 5.54
CA PRO A 452 -37.45 12.42 5.58
C PRO A 452 -37.93 12.86 4.18
N SER A 453 -37.02 12.92 3.20
CA SER A 453 -37.34 13.30 1.82
C SER A 453 -38.33 12.35 1.14
N PHE A 454 -38.36 11.07 1.54
CA PHE A 454 -39.35 10.12 1.03
C PHE A 454 -40.77 10.52 1.42
N PHE A 455 -40.96 10.97 2.66
CA PHE A 455 -42.25 11.40 3.20
C PHE A 455 -42.65 12.79 2.70
N GLU A 456 -41.69 13.70 2.52
CA GLU A 456 -41.94 15.01 1.90
C GLU A 456 -42.55 14.84 0.51
N ASP A 457 -41.96 13.99 -0.32
CA ASP A 457 -42.45 13.72 -1.67
C ASP A 457 -43.83 13.04 -1.68
N LEU A 458 -44.07 12.07 -0.77
CA LEU A 458 -45.40 11.46 -0.63
C LEU A 458 -46.45 12.48 -0.17
N SER A 459 -46.08 13.40 0.71
CA SER A 459 -46.97 14.48 1.16
C SER A 459 -47.27 15.47 0.04
N ALA A 460 -46.31 15.75 -0.85
CA ALA A 460 -46.53 16.57 -2.03
C ALA A 460 -47.54 15.93 -2.99
N LEU A 461 -47.46 14.60 -3.18
CA LEU A 461 -48.39 13.81 -3.99
C LEU A 461 -49.79 13.68 -3.36
N GLN A 462 -49.91 13.74 -2.04
CA GLN A 462 -51.22 13.83 -1.37
C GLN A 462 -51.88 15.20 -1.57
N ASN A 463 -51.09 16.26 -1.71
CA ASN A 463 -51.58 17.63 -1.85
C ASN A 463 -51.88 18.05 -3.29
N THR A 464 -51.54 17.24 -4.30
CA THR A 464 -51.95 17.44 -5.70
C THR A 464 -53.45 17.21 -5.89
N LYS A 465 -54.25 18.26 -5.69
CA LYS A 465 -55.67 18.31 -6.09
C LYS A 465 -55.85 18.53 -7.59
#